data_AF-A0A6B2QY71-F1
#
_entry.id   AF-A0A6B2QY71-F1
#
_cell.length_a   1.000
_cell.length_b   1.000
_cell.length_c   1.000
_cell.angle_alpha   90.00
_cell.angle_beta   90.00
_cell.angle_gamma   90.00
#
_symmetry.space_group_name_H-M   'P 1'
#
loop_
_entity.id
_entity.type
_entity.pdbx_description
1 polymer ?
#
loop_
_entity_poly.entity_id
_entity_poly.type
_entity_poly.pdbx_seq_one_letter_code
_entity_poly.pdbx_strand_id
1 'polypeptide(L)'
;MKRYQGGIVLKALNALFFLLLLFVAQPGIAQIKLDFGDDQYKPVRGQTGKDVVWIATNDDLVTKMLKTAQVGPSDLLYDLGAGDGAIAIAAAKDFGARAIGIEYNPKLAALAQRNAERAGVADKVKIISGDLFKEDFSKASVVTLYLLPELNLQLRPILLKMKPGTRIVSNTFDMVDWEPDVEIDQPGKAFFWIVPADVAGVWALEHFDPQLKASLSLSQRFQHIGGSLTIGDKTQPLLNPRLTGDQLQFSYIDQDNLLRVVHATINGSTMKGGSKGAITQIDFSGVRR
;
A
#
# COMPACT_ATOMS: atom_id res chain seq x y z
N MET A 1 62.14 -40.70 -74.95
CA MET A 1 61.42 -40.56 -76.24
C MET A 1 60.01 -41.13 -76.06
N LYS A 2 59.00 -40.25 -76.04
CA LYS A 2 57.55 -40.45 -76.32
C LYS A 2 56.66 -41.42 -75.50
N ARG A 3 55.52 -40.81 -75.09
CA ARG A 3 54.13 -41.28 -74.79
C ARG A 3 53.79 -41.61 -73.33
N TYR A 4 52.96 -40.82 -72.61
CA TYR A 4 51.48 -40.62 -72.68
C TYR A 4 50.72 -41.93 -72.39
N GLN A 5 49.64 -42.02 -71.58
CA GLN A 5 48.84 -41.10 -70.78
C GLN A 5 47.79 -41.94 -69.99
N GLY A 6 47.18 -41.34 -68.95
CA GLY A 6 45.87 -41.72 -68.39
C GLY A 6 45.92 -42.82 -67.32
N GLY A 7 45.42 -42.67 -66.10
CA GLY A 7 44.39 -41.79 -65.58
C GLY A 7 43.27 -42.67 -65.00
N ILE A 8 43.35 -43.03 -63.71
CA ILE A 8 42.23 -43.54 -62.92
C ILE A 8 42.28 -42.88 -61.55
N VAL A 9 41.13 -42.33 -61.19
CA VAL A 9 40.78 -41.59 -59.99
C VAL A 9 40.88 -42.50 -58.75
N LEU A 10 41.58 -42.06 -57.70
CA LEU A 10 41.30 -42.53 -56.34
C LEU A 10 41.57 -41.43 -55.32
N LYS A 11 40.48 -40.81 -54.86
CA LYS A 11 40.47 -39.87 -53.74
C LYS A 11 40.74 -40.67 -52.45
N ALA A 12 41.92 -40.51 -51.87
CA ALA A 12 42.20 -40.90 -50.49
C ALA A 12 42.02 -39.68 -49.59
N LEU A 13 40.93 -39.64 -48.83
CA LEU A 13 40.71 -38.65 -47.78
C LEU A 13 41.48 -39.12 -46.54
N ASN A 14 42.49 -38.35 -46.13
CA ASN A 14 43.28 -38.64 -44.93
C ASN A 14 42.43 -38.47 -43.67
N ALA A 15 42.45 -39.52 -42.85
CA ALA A 15 41.98 -39.55 -41.48
C ALA A 15 42.96 -38.86 -40.51
N LEU A 16 42.45 -38.58 -39.31
CA LEU A 16 43.09 -38.03 -38.11
C LEU A 16 43.28 -36.51 -38.05
N PHE A 17 42.28 -35.83 -37.50
CA PHE A 17 42.52 -34.82 -36.47
C PHE A 17 41.46 -34.94 -35.35
N PHE A 18 41.94 -34.75 -34.13
CA PHE A 18 41.31 -35.10 -32.85
C PHE A 18 39.96 -34.42 -32.54
N LEU A 19 39.14 -35.18 -31.82
CA LEU A 19 38.04 -34.82 -30.90
C LEU A 19 37.95 -33.34 -30.45
N LEU A 20 36.77 -32.72 -30.62
CA LEU A 20 36.04 -32.10 -29.51
C LEU A 20 34.54 -31.95 -29.86
N LEU A 21 33.69 -32.64 -29.12
CA LEU A 21 32.26 -32.45 -29.08
C LEU A 21 31.95 -31.06 -28.49
N LEU A 22 31.31 -30.20 -29.27
CA LEU A 22 30.42 -29.16 -28.75
C LEU A 22 29.12 -29.20 -29.55
N PHE A 23 28.23 -30.08 -29.11
CA PHE A 23 26.80 -29.84 -29.25
C PHE A 23 26.52 -28.54 -28.47
N VAL A 24 26.49 -27.41 -29.17
CA VAL A 24 25.82 -26.22 -28.65
C VAL A 24 24.32 -26.52 -28.79
N ALA A 25 23.80 -27.28 -27.84
CA ALA A 25 22.39 -27.20 -27.51
C ALA A 25 22.19 -25.75 -27.07
N GLN A 26 21.62 -24.91 -27.95
CA GLN A 26 21.13 -23.63 -27.50
C GLN A 26 20.10 -23.94 -26.41
N PRO A 27 20.27 -23.46 -25.17
CA PRO A 27 19.13 -23.39 -24.29
C PRO A 27 18.18 -22.43 -25.01
N GLY A 28 17.06 -22.97 -25.51
CA GLY A 28 15.92 -22.14 -25.82
C GLY A 28 15.66 -21.35 -24.55
N ILE A 29 16.03 -20.08 -24.55
CA ILE A 29 15.51 -19.12 -23.59
C ILE A 29 14.03 -19.15 -23.89
N ALA A 30 13.29 -19.97 -23.13
CA ALA A 30 11.86 -19.82 -23.04
C ALA A 30 11.66 -18.38 -22.60
N GLN A 31 11.32 -17.50 -23.55
CA GLN A 31 10.69 -16.25 -23.20
C GLN A 31 9.54 -16.67 -22.31
N ILE A 32 9.62 -16.31 -21.02
CA ILE A 32 8.50 -16.43 -20.10
C ILE A 32 7.40 -15.58 -20.74
N LYS A 33 6.54 -16.22 -21.54
CA LYS A 33 5.27 -15.63 -21.96
C LYS A 33 4.45 -15.58 -20.70
N LEU A 34 4.58 -14.49 -19.94
CA LEU A 34 3.56 -14.14 -18.96
C LEU A 34 2.29 -13.88 -19.76
N ASP A 35 1.43 -14.90 -19.86
CA ASP A 35 0.10 -14.77 -20.45
C ASP A 35 -0.79 -14.09 -19.40
N PHE A 36 -0.78 -12.76 -19.42
CA PHE A 36 -1.59 -11.94 -18.52
C PHE A 36 -3.07 -11.88 -18.94
N GLY A 37 -3.45 -12.56 -20.03
CA GLY A 37 -4.77 -12.49 -20.63
C GLY A 37 -5.54 -13.79 -20.59
N ASP A 38 -6.61 -13.81 -21.36
CA ASP A 38 -7.38 -14.99 -21.67
C ASP A 38 -7.60 -15.11 -23.20
N ASP A 39 -8.51 -16.01 -23.58
CA ASP A 39 -8.95 -16.23 -24.96
C ASP A 39 -9.69 -15.03 -25.56
N GLN A 40 -10.23 -14.12 -24.74
CA GLN A 40 -10.99 -12.95 -25.17
C GLN A 40 -10.15 -11.67 -25.23
N TYR A 41 -9.16 -11.53 -24.34
CA TYR A 41 -8.30 -10.37 -24.30
C TYR A 41 -6.91 -10.69 -23.74
N LYS A 42 -5.88 -10.33 -24.52
CA LYS A 42 -4.47 -10.44 -24.12
C LYS A 42 -3.88 -9.05 -23.94
N PRO A 43 -3.74 -8.55 -22.69
CA PRO A 43 -3.15 -7.24 -22.47
C PRO A 43 -1.66 -7.30 -22.80
N VAL A 44 -1.16 -6.19 -23.35
CA VAL A 44 0.28 -6.05 -23.63
C VAL A 44 0.89 -5.21 -22.51
N ARG A 45 1.95 -5.72 -21.87
CA ARG A 45 2.67 -4.96 -20.85
C ARG A 45 3.13 -3.62 -21.42
N GLY A 46 2.85 -2.52 -20.72
CA GLY A 46 3.17 -1.16 -21.15
C GLY A 46 2.15 -0.55 -22.12
N GLN A 47 0.97 -1.17 -22.31
CA GLN A 47 -0.09 -0.56 -23.12
C GLN A 47 -0.59 0.75 -22.50
N THR A 48 -0.77 1.77 -23.33
CA THR A 48 -1.26 3.09 -22.94
C THR A 48 -2.72 3.01 -22.50
N GLY A 49 -3.00 3.44 -21.27
CA GLY A 49 -4.34 3.75 -20.77
C GLY A 49 -4.64 5.25 -20.89
N LYS A 50 -5.75 5.70 -20.31
CA LYS A 50 -6.12 7.12 -20.33
C LYS A 50 -5.07 7.99 -19.65
N ASP A 51 -4.70 7.62 -18.42
CA ASP A 51 -3.82 8.41 -17.57
C ASP A 51 -2.51 7.67 -17.19
N VAL A 52 -2.46 6.34 -17.35
CA VAL A 52 -1.31 5.48 -16.98
C VAL A 52 -1.08 4.35 -17.99
N VAL A 53 0.12 3.79 -18.03
CA VAL A 53 0.41 2.52 -18.74
C VAL A 53 0.14 1.33 -17.84
N TRP A 54 -0.44 0.25 -18.38
CA TRP A 54 -0.70 -0.95 -17.59
C TRP A 54 0.56 -1.81 -17.43
N ILE A 55 0.93 -2.08 -16.17
CA ILE A 55 2.01 -2.98 -15.76
C ILE A 55 1.48 -3.83 -14.60
N ALA A 56 1.55 -5.15 -14.74
CA ALA A 56 1.18 -6.04 -13.63
C ALA A 56 2.18 -5.89 -12.46
N THR A 57 1.64 -5.80 -11.24
CA THR A 57 2.45 -5.86 -10.01
C THR A 57 2.94 -7.29 -9.81
N ASN A 58 4.20 -7.45 -9.39
CA ASN A 58 4.76 -8.77 -9.05
C ASN A 58 4.05 -9.39 -7.82
N ASP A 59 3.70 -10.67 -7.88
CA ASP A 59 2.92 -11.38 -6.86
C ASP A 59 3.54 -11.33 -5.44
N ASP A 60 4.87 -11.41 -5.33
CA ASP A 60 5.55 -11.33 -4.04
C ASP A 60 5.43 -9.92 -3.46
N LEU A 61 5.48 -8.89 -4.30
CA LEU A 61 5.25 -7.51 -3.89
C LEU A 61 3.78 -7.30 -3.49
N VAL A 62 2.81 -7.84 -4.25
CA VAL A 62 1.38 -7.81 -3.87
C VAL A 62 1.20 -8.41 -2.48
N THR A 63 1.74 -9.60 -2.25
CA THR A 63 1.66 -10.28 -0.96
C THR A 63 2.28 -9.45 0.16
N LYS A 64 3.45 -8.85 -0.10
CA LYS A 64 4.14 -8.00 0.87
C LYS A 64 3.34 -6.74 1.20
N MET A 65 2.76 -6.08 0.19
CA MET A 65 1.89 -4.91 0.35
C MET A 65 0.68 -5.23 1.23
N LEU A 66 -0.05 -6.31 0.92
CA LEU A 66 -1.25 -6.72 1.67
C LEU A 66 -0.92 -7.15 3.10
N LYS A 67 0.22 -7.81 3.33
CA LYS A 67 0.70 -8.14 4.68
C LYS A 67 1.07 -6.89 5.49
N THR A 68 1.77 -5.92 4.89
CA THR A 68 2.14 -4.68 5.57
C THR A 68 0.91 -3.88 5.97
N ALA A 69 -0.13 -3.85 5.12
CA ALA A 69 -1.43 -3.28 5.47
C ALA A 69 -2.29 -4.17 6.37
N GLN A 70 -1.79 -5.32 6.82
CA GLN A 70 -2.52 -6.23 7.71
C GLN A 70 -3.94 -6.52 7.19
N VAL A 71 -4.05 -6.75 5.88
CA VAL A 71 -5.34 -7.04 5.23
C VAL A 71 -5.92 -8.33 5.82
N GLY A 72 -7.22 -8.33 6.11
CA GLY A 72 -7.90 -9.51 6.63
C GLY A 72 -9.38 -9.61 6.27
N PRO A 73 -10.10 -10.63 6.78
CA PRO A 73 -11.49 -10.91 6.39
C PRO A 73 -12.50 -9.81 6.76
N SER A 74 -12.15 -8.93 7.69
CA SER A 74 -12.98 -7.77 8.06
C SER A 74 -12.83 -6.59 7.11
N ASP A 75 -11.90 -6.66 6.15
CA ASP A 75 -11.56 -5.53 5.29
C ASP A 75 -12.42 -5.44 4.04
N LEU A 76 -12.69 -4.19 3.68
CA LEU A 76 -13.15 -3.79 2.35
C LEU A 76 -11.98 -3.06 1.68
N LEU A 77 -11.30 -3.76 0.77
CA LEU A 77 -10.20 -3.23 0.01
C LEU A 77 -10.69 -2.59 -1.28
N TYR A 78 -10.15 -1.42 -1.61
CA TYR A 78 -10.31 -0.80 -2.92
C TYR A 78 -8.98 -0.75 -3.65
N ASP A 79 -8.95 -1.26 -4.88
CA ASP A 79 -7.78 -1.21 -5.76
C ASP A 79 -8.00 -0.17 -6.86
N LEU A 80 -7.30 0.96 -6.78
CA LEU A 80 -7.48 2.08 -7.71
C LEU A 80 -6.52 1.91 -8.90
N GLY A 81 -7.09 1.67 -10.08
CA GLY A 81 -6.32 1.24 -11.26
C GLY A 81 -6.10 -0.27 -11.25
N ALA A 82 -7.18 -1.04 -11.09
CA ALA A 82 -7.11 -2.47 -10.80
C ALA A 82 -6.48 -3.33 -11.90
N GLY A 83 -6.38 -2.84 -13.14
CA GLY A 83 -5.71 -3.55 -14.23
C GLY A 83 -6.34 -4.91 -14.52
N ASP A 84 -5.58 -5.99 -14.31
CA ASP A 84 -6.01 -7.38 -14.49
C ASP A 84 -6.62 -7.98 -13.20
N GLY A 85 -6.77 -7.18 -12.15
CA GLY A 85 -7.39 -7.56 -10.89
C GLY A 85 -6.45 -8.29 -9.91
N ALA A 86 -5.16 -8.42 -10.21
CA ALA A 86 -4.24 -9.24 -9.40
C ALA A 86 -4.27 -8.92 -7.90
N ILE A 87 -4.25 -7.63 -7.52
CA ILE A 87 -4.26 -7.21 -6.11
C ILE A 87 -5.61 -7.52 -5.45
N ALA A 88 -6.72 -7.15 -6.10
CA ALA A 88 -8.07 -7.41 -5.58
C ALA A 88 -8.33 -8.92 -5.42
N ILE A 89 -7.86 -9.75 -6.35
CA ILE A 89 -7.96 -11.20 -6.30
C ILE A 89 -7.13 -11.76 -5.15
N ALA A 90 -5.87 -11.35 -5.01
CA ALA A 90 -5.01 -11.79 -3.91
C ALA A 90 -5.60 -11.42 -2.54
N ALA A 91 -6.13 -10.20 -2.38
CA ALA A 91 -6.78 -9.76 -1.16
C ALA A 91 -7.97 -10.67 -0.77
N ALA A 92 -8.80 -11.07 -1.73
CA ALA A 92 -9.92 -11.97 -1.47
C ALA A 92 -9.51 -13.42 -1.26
N LYS A 93 -8.60 -13.93 -2.09
CA LYS A 93 -8.20 -15.34 -2.14
C LYS A 93 -7.30 -15.71 -0.95
N ASP A 94 -6.30 -14.88 -0.66
CA ASP A 94 -5.23 -15.22 0.27
C ASP A 94 -5.42 -14.59 1.66
N PHE A 95 -6.16 -13.47 1.74
CA PHE A 95 -6.41 -12.73 2.99
C PHE A 95 -7.89 -12.73 3.40
N GLY A 96 -8.78 -13.24 2.54
CA GLY A 96 -10.20 -13.40 2.84
C GLY A 96 -11.03 -12.12 2.79
N ALA A 97 -10.43 -10.98 2.43
CA ALA A 97 -11.08 -9.68 2.37
C ALA A 97 -12.15 -9.60 1.28
N ARG A 98 -13.02 -8.59 1.36
CA ARG A 98 -13.83 -8.16 0.22
C ARG A 98 -13.04 -7.13 -0.56
N ALA A 99 -13.08 -7.19 -1.90
CA ALA A 99 -12.32 -6.28 -2.73
C ALA A 99 -13.18 -5.66 -3.84
N ILE A 100 -12.95 -4.38 -4.10
CA ILE A 100 -13.51 -3.64 -5.22
C ILE A 100 -12.37 -3.06 -6.04
N GLY A 101 -12.23 -3.50 -7.28
CA GLY A 101 -11.28 -2.90 -8.23
C GLY A 101 -11.97 -1.81 -9.06
N ILE A 102 -11.33 -0.66 -9.24
CA ILE A 102 -11.78 0.38 -10.17
C ILE A 102 -10.78 0.44 -11.33
N GLU A 103 -11.25 0.20 -12.54
CA GLU A 103 -10.42 0.19 -13.75
C GLU A 103 -11.10 0.99 -14.87
N TYR A 104 -10.38 1.96 -15.43
CA TYR A 104 -10.93 2.86 -16.44
C TYR A 104 -11.10 2.18 -17.80
N ASN A 105 -10.17 1.30 -18.20
CA ASN A 105 -10.23 0.60 -19.47
C ASN A 105 -11.26 -0.55 -19.38
N PRO A 106 -12.37 -0.49 -20.12
CA PRO A 106 -13.44 -1.48 -20.00
C PRO A 106 -13.02 -2.90 -20.40
N LYS A 107 -12.02 -3.05 -21.27
CA LYS A 107 -11.49 -4.38 -21.65
C LYS A 107 -10.65 -5.00 -20.53
N LEU A 108 -9.83 -4.19 -19.86
CA LEU A 108 -9.08 -4.61 -18.68
C LEU A 108 -10.03 -4.92 -17.51
N ALA A 109 -11.02 -4.05 -17.27
CA ALA A 109 -12.03 -4.28 -16.23
C ALA A 109 -12.78 -5.61 -16.46
N ALA A 110 -13.19 -5.88 -17.69
CA ALA A 110 -13.84 -7.16 -18.05
C ALA A 110 -12.91 -8.36 -17.85
N LEU A 111 -11.62 -8.24 -18.22
CA LEU A 111 -10.62 -9.27 -17.96
C LEU A 111 -10.44 -9.50 -16.46
N ALA A 112 -10.30 -8.45 -15.65
CA ALA A 112 -10.16 -8.55 -14.21
C ALA A 112 -11.36 -9.27 -13.56
N GLN A 113 -12.58 -9.00 -14.03
CA GLN A 113 -13.77 -9.69 -13.55
C GLN A 113 -13.73 -11.18 -13.89
N ARG A 114 -13.35 -11.55 -15.12
CA ARG A 114 -13.16 -12.96 -15.51
C ARG A 114 -12.01 -13.61 -14.75
N ASN A 115 -10.96 -12.88 -14.41
CA ASN A 115 -9.86 -13.38 -13.59
C ASN A 115 -10.34 -13.72 -12.18
N ALA A 116 -11.18 -12.88 -11.59
CA ALA A 116 -11.80 -13.15 -10.28
C ALA A 116 -12.71 -14.39 -10.31
N GLU A 117 -13.48 -14.58 -11.39
CA GLU A 117 -14.29 -15.78 -11.61
C GLU A 117 -13.41 -17.04 -11.73
N ARG A 118 -12.37 -17.01 -12.57
CA ARG A 118 -11.41 -18.11 -12.73
C ARG A 118 -10.66 -18.44 -11.45
N ALA A 119 -10.40 -17.44 -10.61
CA ALA A 119 -9.77 -17.60 -9.30
C ALA A 119 -10.76 -18.09 -8.21
N GLY A 120 -12.06 -18.19 -8.51
CA GLY A 120 -13.07 -18.68 -7.59
C GLY A 120 -13.45 -17.68 -6.48
N VAL A 121 -13.26 -16.38 -6.71
CA VAL A 121 -13.48 -15.31 -5.70
C VAL A 121 -14.49 -14.25 -6.14
N ALA A 122 -15.30 -14.53 -7.16
CA ALA A 122 -16.27 -13.60 -7.70
C ALA A 122 -17.37 -13.17 -6.70
N ASP A 123 -17.59 -13.93 -5.64
CA ASP A 123 -18.48 -13.57 -4.52
C ASP A 123 -17.90 -12.48 -3.61
N LYS A 124 -16.57 -12.31 -3.62
CA LYS A 124 -15.83 -11.34 -2.79
C LYS A 124 -15.22 -10.19 -3.59
N VAL A 125 -14.98 -10.39 -4.88
CA VAL A 125 -14.33 -9.42 -5.76
C VAL A 125 -15.33 -8.87 -6.78
N LYS A 126 -15.47 -7.54 -6.80
CA LYS A 126 -16.22 -6.83 -7.82
C LYS A 126 -15.30 -5.87 -8.57
N ILE A 127 -15.40 -5.85 -9.90
CA ILE A 127 -14.70 -4.86 -10.72
C ILE A 127 -15.71 -3.82 -11.23
N ILE A 128 -15.35 -2.54 -11.06
CA ILE A 128 -16.08 -1.39 -11.59
C ILE A 128 -15.28 -0.86 -12.78
N SER A 129 -15.91 -0.82 -13.95
CA SER A 129 -15.37 -0.07 -15.08
C SER A 129 -15.72 1.41 -14.89
N GLY A 130 -14.76 2.22 -14.49
CA GLY A 130 -15.04 3.59 -14.04
C GLY A 130 -13.79 4.45 -13.84
N ASP A 131 -14.03 5.75 -13.65
CA ASP A 131 -12.99 6.72 -13.36
C ASP A 131 -12.80 6.80 -11.84
N LEU A 132 -11.59 6.48 -11.36
CA LEU A 132 -11.27 6.46 -9.94
C LEU A 132 -11.47 7.81 -9.23
N PHE A 133 -11.48 8.94 -9.98
CA PHE A 133 -11.77 10.26 -9.40
C PHE A 133 -13.27 10.57 -9.30
N LYS A 134 -14.14 9.70 -9.83
CA LYS A 134 -15.59 9.85 -9.79
C LYS A 134 -16.26 8.81 -8.90
N GLU A 135 -15.68 7.63 -8.78
CA GLU A 135 -16.23 6.55 -7.95
C GLU A 135 -16.06 6.84 -6.46
N ASP A 136 -17.05 6.44 -5.65
CA ASP A 136 -16.99 6.55 -4.20
C ASP A 136 -16.29 5.32 -3.58
N PHE A 137 -15.11 5.54 -3.02
CA PHE A 137 -14.34 4.56 -2.25
C PHE A 137 -14.18 4.95 -0.77
N SER A 138 -14.98 5.91 -0.28
CA SER A 138 -14.91 6.41 1.12
C SER A 138 -15.12 5.34 2.19
N LYS A 139 -15.76 4.22 1.82
CA LYS A 139 -16.02 3.07 2.71
C LYS A 139 -14.85 2.09 2.84
N ALA A 140 -13.78 2.26 2.05
CA ALA A 140 -12.65 1.34 2.10
C ALA A 140 -11.97 1.38 3.48
N SER A 141 -11.60 0.22 3.99
CA SER A 141 -10.69 0.11 5.15
C SER A 141 -9.23 -0.03 4.72
N VAL A 142 -9.00 -0.41 3.46
CA VAL A 142 -7.70 -0.51 2.80
C VAL A 142 -7.80 0.01 1.37
N VAL A 143 -6.82 0.79 0.92
CA VAL A 143 -6.68 1.25 -0.47
C VAL A 143 -5.34 0.80 -1.03
N THR A 144 -5.34 0.24 -2.24
CA THR A 144 -4.12 -0.09 -2.98
C THR A 144 -4.00 0.76 -4.23
N LEU A 145 -2.77 1.18 -4.53
CA LEU A 145 -2.43 2.06 -5.66
C LEU A 145 -1.27 1.45 -6.45
N TYR A 146 -1.40 1.40 -7.77
CA TYR A 146 -0.24 1.33 -8.67
C TYR A 146 -0.51 2.23 -9.87
N LEU A 147 -0.25 3.53 -9.69
CA LEU A 147 -0.61 4.59 -10.62
C LEU A 147 0.64 5.32 -11.12
N LEU A 148 0.60 6.66 -11.14
CA LEU A 148 1.71 7.56 -11.40
C LEU A 148 1.81 8.60 -10.27
N PRO A 149 3.00 9.22 -10.05
CA PRO A 149 3.20 10.23 -9.01
C PRO A 149 2.15 11.34 -9.00
N GLU A 150 1.78 11.86 -10.17
CA GLU A 150 0.82 12.96 -10.31
C GLU A 150 -0.58 12.55 -9.87
N LEU A 151 -0.98 11.30 -10.13
CA LEU A 151 -2.27 10.76 -9.70
C LEU A 151 -2.31 10.51 -8.19
N ASN A 152 -1.22 10.02 -7.62
CA ASN A 152 -1.09 9.89 -6.16
C ASN A 152 -1.26 11.25 -5.47
N LEU A 153 -0.67 12.31 -6.02
CA LEU A 153 -0.81 13.66 -5.48
C LEU A 153 -2.24 14.23 -5.62
N GLN A 154 -2.93 13.93 -6.72
CA GLN A 154 -4.34 14.29 -6.87
C GLN A 154 -5.25 13.52 -5.91
N LEU A 155 -4.92 12.25 -5.61
CA LEU A 155 -5.66 11.41 -4.68
C LEU A 155 -5.39 11.74 -3.20
N ARG A 156 -4.18 12.19 -2.85
CA ARG A 156 -3.79 12.54 -1.48
C ARG A 156 -4.85 13.35 -0.69
N PRO A 157 -5.42 14.46 -1.20
CA PRO A 157 -6.45 15.20 -0.47
C PRO A 157 -7.78 14.43 -0.29
N ILE A 158 -8.07 13.43 -1.12
CA ILE A 158 -9.24 12.55 -0.98
C ILE A 158 -8.94 11.49 0.07
N LEU A 159 -7.76 10.86 0.00
CA LEU A 159 -7.30 9.83 0.93
C LEU A 159 -7.20 10.34 2.36
N LEU A 160 -6.70 11.56 2.57
CA LEU A 160 -6.60 12.20 3.90
C LEU A 160 -7.97 12.52 4.54
N LYS A 161 -9.06 12.51 3.76
CA LYS A 161 -10.43 12.70 4.26
C LYS A 161 -11.13 11.38 4.58
N MET A 162 -10.49 10.25 4.29
CA MET A 162 -11.05 8.94 4.63
C MET A 162 -11.07 8.73 6.14
N LYS A 163 -11.77 7.68 6.58
CA LYS A 163 -11.86 7.36 8.00
C LYS A 163 -10.44 7.21 8.60
N PRO A 164 -10.12 7.86 9.73
CA PRO A 164 -8.86 7.62 10.42
C PRO A 164 -8.64 6.13 10.68
N GLY A 165 -7.41 5.66 10.45
CA GLY A 165 -7.07 4.23 10.49
C GLY A 165 -7.25 3.50 9.16
N THR A 166 -7.79 4.15 8.12
CA THR A 166 -7.74 3.60 6.75
C THR A 166 -6.28 3.40 6.36
N ARG A 167 -5.97 2.22 5.83
CA ARG A 167 -4.61 1.85 5.43
C ARG A 167 -4.44 2.01 3.94
N ILE A 168 -3.32 2.56 3.51
CA ILE A 168 -3.03 2.79 2.10
C ILE A 168 -1.70 2.12 1.78
N VAL A 169 -1.65 1.38 0.67
CA VAL A 169 -0.40 0.83 0.14
C VAL A 169 -0.24 1.25 -1.32
N SER A 170 0.89 1.88 -1.63
CA SER A 170 1.22 2.31 -2.99
C SER A 170 2.44 1.56 -3.50
N ASN A 171 2.33 0.98 -4.69
CA ASN A 171 3.44 0.38 -5.40
C ASN A 171 4.28 1.48 -6.08
N THR A 172 5.60 1.43 -5.89
CA THR A 172 6.64 2.25 -6.54
C THR A 172 6.64 3.75 -6.23
N PHE A 173 5.48 4.39 -6.13
CA PHE A 173 5.34 5.85 -6.05
C PHE A 173 4.81 6.31 -4.69
N ASP A 174 5.44 7.34 -4.13
CA ASP A 174 5.10 7.91 -2.83
C ASP A 174 3.97 8.95 -2.92
N MET A 175 3.81 9.75 -1.85
CA MET A 175 2.91 10.90 -1.76
C MET A 175 3.65 12.19 -1.39
N VAL A 176 4.93 12.28 -1.75
CA VAL A 176 5.83 13.41 -1.53
C VAL A 176 5.84 13.85 -0.05
N ASP A 177 5.20 14.99 0.29
CA ASP A 177 5.25 15.54 1.65
C ASP A 177 4.59 14.66 2.71
N TRP A 178 3.69 13.76 2.31
CA TRP A 178 3.09 12.82 3.23
C TRP A 178 4.01 11.61 3.32
N GLU A 179 4.90 11.65 4.31
CA GLU A 179 5.86 10.58 4.57
C GLU A 179 5.15 9.26 4.90
N PRO A 180 5.65 8.12 4.39
CA PRO A 180 5.12 6.80 4.70
C PRO A 180 5.38 6.39 6.14
N ASP A 181 4.45 5.62 6.71
CA ASP A 181 4.65 4.95 7.99
C ASP A 181 5.60 3.75 7.85
N VAL A 182 5.61 3.10 6.68
CA VAL A 182 6.54 2.02 6.35
C VAL A 182 6.97 2.12 4.88
N GLU A 183 8.26 2.00 4.63
CA GLU A 183 8.85 1.77 3.30
C GLU A 183 9.18 0.29 3.10
N ILE A 184 8.91 -0.23 1.90
CA ILE A 184 9.22 -1.59 1.48
C ILE A 184 10.21 -1.49 0.33
N ASP A 185 11.42 -2.04 0.51
CA ASP A 185 12.46 -2.06 -0.54
C ASP A 185 12.65 -3.44 -1.20
N GLN A 186 12.01 -4.48 -0.65
CA GLN A 186 12.07 -5.85 -1.17
C GLN A 186 10.72 -6.54 -1.04
N PRO A 187 10.26 -7.32 -2.05
CA PRO A 187 10.96 -7.68 -3.30
C PRO A 187 10.90 -6.59 -4.39
N GLY A 188 10.24 -5.47 -4.11
CA GLY A 188 10.19 -4.28 -4.92
C GLY A 188 9.82 -3.08 -4.06
N LYS A 189 9.79 -1.89 -4.67
CA LYS A 189 9.52 -0.66 -3.92
C LYS A 189 8.02 -0.47 -3.68
N ALA A 190 7.63 -0.26 -2.44
CA ALA A 190 6.28 0.13 -2.07
C ALA A 190 6.26 0.94 -0.77
N PHE A 191 5.14 1.59 -0.50
CA PHE A 191 4.97 2.51 0.60
C PHE A 191 3.63 2.28 1.29
N PHE A 192 3.59 2.47 2.59
CA PHE A 192 2.42 2.25 3.42
C PHE A 192 2.14 3.46 4.31
N TRP A 193 0.87 3.82 4.40
CA TRP A 193 0.37 4.90 5.28
C TRP A 193 -0.88 4.45 6.02
N ILE A 194 -1.11 5.09 7.16
CA ILE A 194 -2.35 5.08 7.92
C ILE A 194 -2.90 6.49 7.90
N VAL A 195 -4.16 6.66 7.46
CA VAL A 195 -4.84 7.96 7.46
C VAL A 195 -4.95 8.46 8.91
N PRO A 196 -4.29 9.56 9.29
CA PRO A 196 -4.33 10.08 10.66
C PRO A 196 -5.65 10.82 10.91
N ALA A 197 -6.14 10.79 12.15
CA ALA A 197 -7.20 11.68 12.55
C ALA A 197 -6.72 13.14 12.49
N ASP A 198 -7.59 14.05 12.05
CA ASP A 198 -7.35 15.47 12.27
C ASP A 198 -7.39 15.70 13.79
N VAL A 199 -6.32 16.26 14.37
CA VAL A 199 -6.22 16.58 15.80
C VAL A 199 -5.79 18.03 16.07
N ALA A 200 -5.50 18.81 15.02
CA ALA A 200 -4.99 20.17 15.16
C ALA A 200 -5.99 21.08 15.89
N GLY A 201 -5.47 21.97 16.74
CA GLY A 201 -6.26 22.95 17.47
C GLY A 201 -6.23 22.77 18.98
N VAL A 202 -7.14 23.43 19.67
CA VAL A 202 -7.19 23.47 21.14
C VAL A 202 -8.32 22.59 21.63
N TRP A 203 -8.01 21.72 22.58
CA TRP A 203 -8.93 20.79 23.20
C TRP A 203 -9.11 21.13 24.67
N ALA A 204 -10.36 21.21 25.12
CA ALA A 204 -10.68 21.22 26.53
C ALA A 204 -10.72 19.77 27.02
N LEU A 205 -10.00 19.47 28.12
CA LEU A 205 -9.98 18.13 28.70
C LEU A 205 -10.77 18.14 30.01
N GLU A 206 -11.70 17.21 30.14
CA GLU A 206 -12.54 17.00 31.32
C GLU A 206 -12.07 15.76 32.06
N HIS A 207 -12.03 15.84 33.40
CA HIS A 207 -11.56 14.77 34.28
C HIS A 207 -10.10 14.33 34.07
N PHE A 208 -9.31 15.09 33.30
CA PHE A 208 -7.89 14.80 33.07
C PHE A 208 -7.02 15.02 34.31
N ASP A 209 -7.41 15.98 35.16
CA ASP A 209 -6.84 16.22 36.48
C ASP A 209 -8.00 16.31 37.49
N PRO A 210 -7.85 15.76 38.72
CA PRO A 210 -8.94 15.72 39.69
C PRO A 210 -9.37 17.10 40.22
N GLN A 211 -8.52 18.12 40.11
CA GLN A 211 -8.76 19.43 40.73
C GLN A 211 -8.70 20.58 39.72
N LEU A 212 -7.83 20.46 38.72
CA LEU A 212 -7.53 21.56 37.81
C LEU A 212 -8.14 21.35 36.43
N LYS A 213 -8.49 22.46 35.79
CA LYS A 213 -8.85 22.44 34.37
C LYS A 213 -7.62 22.11 33.54
N ALA A 214 -7.81 21.33 32.49
CA ALA A 214 -6.76 21.00 31.55
C ALA A 214 -7.15 21.36 30.11
N SER A 215 -6.17 21.79 29.33
CA SER A 215 -6.31 22.02 27.89
C SER A 215 -5.09 21.53 27.14
N LEU A 216 -5.33 20.98 25.95
CA LEU A 216 -4.31 20.44 25.07
C LEU A 216 -4.30 21.23 23.76
N SER A 217 -3.16 21.82 23.41
CA SER A 217 -2.97 22.53 22.14
C SER A 217 -2.13 21.67 21.22
N LEU A 218 -2.65 21.32 20.03
CA LEU A 218 -1.99 20.45 19.07
C LEU A 218 -1.72 21.16 17.74
N SER A 219 -0.50 21.02 17.24
CA SER A 219 -0.15 21.25 15.84
C SER A 219 0.01 19.92 15.13
N GLN A 220 -0.30 19.88 13.84
CA GLN A 220 -0.29 18.65 13.06
C GLN A 220 0.22 18.91 11.64
N ARG A 221 1.02 17.99 11.14
CA ARG A 221 1.31 17.79 9.72
C ARG A 221 1.23 16.29 9.43
N PHE A 222 0.14 15.87 8.79
CA PHE A 222 -0.18 14.45 8.58
C PHE A 222 -0.18 13.67 9.91
N GLN A 223 0.61 12.60 10.03
CA GLN A 223 0.74 11.81 11.26
C GLN A 223 1.68 12.45 12.30
N HIS A 224 2.46 13.46 11.90
CA HIS A 224 3.38 14.15 12.82
C HIS A 224 2.64 15.21 13.61
N ILE A 225 2.74 15.13 14.93
CA ILE A 225 2.06 16.04 15.85
C ILE A 225 3.03 16.62 16.87
N GLY A 226 2.72 17.83 17.32
CA GLY A 226 3.40 18.51 18.42
C GLY A 226 2.39 19.30 19.23
N GLY A 227 2.83 19.92 20.32
CA GLY A 227 1.90 20.70 21.13
C GLY A 227 2.34 20.94 22.56
N SER A 228 1.38 21.42 23.34
CA SER A 228 1.53 21.64 24.77
C SER A 228 0.28 21.23 25.53
N LEU A 229 0.51 20.78 26.76
CA LEU A 229 -0.53 20.50 27.75
C LEU A 229 -0.47 21.59 28.83
N THR A 230 -1.62 22.18 29.13
CA THR A 230 -1.81 23.12 30.22
C THR A 230 -2.71 22.48 31.27
N ILE A 231 -2.25 22.44 32.53
CA ILE A 231 -3.04 22.00 33.70
C ILE A 231 -3.00 23.14 34.72
N GLY A 232 -4.16 23.72 35.03
CA GLY A 232 -4.23 24.98 35.78
C GLY A 232 -3.45 26.08 35.05
N ASP A 233 -2.45 26.65 35.72
CA ASP A 233 -1.59 27.71 35.15
C ASP A 233 -0.27 27.19 34.58
N LYS A 234 0.02 25.88 34.71
CA LYS A 234 1.28 25.27 34.25
C LYS A 234 1.13 24.73 32.84
N THR A 235 1.95 25.23 31.93
CA THR A 235 2.04 24.74 30.54
C THR A 235 3.36 24.02 30.32
N GLN A 236 3.31 22.88 29.63
CA GLN A 236 4.49 22.08 29.27
C GLN A 236 4.37 21.50 27.86
N PRO A 237 5.49 21.26 27.15
CA PRO A 237 5.45 20.56 25.87
C PRO A 237 5.01 19.11 26.04
N LEU A 238 4.41 18.54 24.99
CA LEU A 238 4.16 17.10 24.93
C LEU A 238 5.47 16.34 24.75
N LEU A 239 5.64 15.26 25.48
CA LEU A 239 6.78 14.36 25.35
C LEU A 239 6.39 13.18 24.47
N ASN A 240 7.22 12.87 23.47
CA ASN A 240 7.03 11.74 22.54
C ASN A 240 5.60 11.63 21.96
N PRO A 241 5.00 12.72 21.43
CA PRO A 241 3.67 12.65 20.87
C PRO A 241 3.66 11.75 19.62
N ARG A 242 2.64 10.91 19.50
CA ARG A 242 2.42 9.99 18.37
C ARG A 242 0.95 9.99 18.00
N LEU A 243 0.69 9.92 16.69
CA LEU A 243 -0.64 9.77 16.13
C LEU A 243 -0.62 8.61 15.13
N THR A 244 -1.49 7.63 15.33
CA THR A 244 -1.63 6.48 14.44
C THR A 244 -3.10 6.19 14.23
N GLY A 245 -3.61 6.47 13.03
CA GLY A 245 -5.04 6.43 12.78
C GLY A 245 -5.78 7.40 13.70
N ASP A 246 -6.72 6.88 14.48
CA ASP A 246 -7.45 7.62 15.51
C ASP A 246 -6.81 7.57 16.91
N GLN A 247 -5.65 6.92 17.07
CA GLN A 247 -4.98 6.78 18.35
C GLN A 247 -3.94 7.88 18.56
N LEU A 248 -4.18 8.72 19.56
CA LEU A 248 -3.27 9.74 20.06
C LEU A 248 -2.54 9.20 21.30
N GLN A 249 -1.22 9.33 21.32
CA GLN A 249 -0.40 9.05 22.48
C GLN A 249 0.56 10.22 22.75
N PHE A 250 0.78 10.54 24.01
CA PHE A 250 1.88 11.43 24.42
C PHE A 250 2.20 11.18 25.89
N SER A 251 3.28 11.80 26.38
CA SER A 251 3.64 11.81 27.78
C SER A 251 3.79 13.24 28.32
N TYR A 252 3.66 13.37 29.63
CA TYR A 252 3.89 14.63 30.35
C TYR A 252 4.39 14.34 31.78
N ILE A 253 4.90 15.36 32.46
CA ILE A 253 5.29 15.28 33.87
C ILE A 253 4.19 15.91 34.73
N ASP A 254 3.65 15.15 35.68
CA ASP A 254 2.60 15.64 36.57
C ASP A 254 3.14 16.54 37.70
N GLN A 255 2.28 16.89 38.67
CA GLN A 255 2.66 17.74 39.80
C GLN A 255 3.60 17.05 40.78
N ASP A 256 3.59 15.72 40.82
CA ASP A 256 4.45 14.88 41.68
C ASP A 256 5.78 14.54 41.00
N ASN A 257 6.10 15.19 39.86
CA ASN A 257 7.26 14.93 39.01
C ASN A 257 7.31 13.49 38.45
N LEU A 258 6.16 12.85 38.27
CA LEU A 258 6.06 11.52 37.69
C LEU A 258 5.69 11.62 36.20
N LEU A 259 6.34 10.77 35.40
CA LEU A 259 5.99 10.61 33.99
C LEU A 259 4.62 9.92 33.87
N ARG A 260 3.71 10.56 33.16
CA ARG A 260 2.40 10.03 32.78
C ARG A 260 2.37 9.76 31.29
N VAL A 261 1.74 8.65 30.90
CA VAL A 261 1.49 8.29 29.50
C VAL A 261 0.00 8.39 29.25
N VAL A 262 -0.35 9.17 28.25
CA VAL A 262 -1.72 9.38 27.79
C VAL A 262 -1.94 8.53 26.56
N HIS A 263 -3.05 7.81 26.54
CA HIS A 263 -3.60 7.16 25.35
C HIS A 263 -5.02 7.66 25.15
N ALA A 264 -5.36 8.14 23.96
CA ALA A 264 -6.69 8.61 23.63
C ALA A 264 -7.10 8.18 22.22
N THR A 265 -8.39 7.91 22.05
CA THR A 265 -9.02 7.67 20.75
C THR A 265 -9.77 8.93 20.33
N ILE A 266 -9.50 9.39 19.11
CA ILE A 266 -10.11 10.57 18.49
C ILE A 266 -11.36 10.16 17.71
N ASN A 267 -12.45 10.89 17.89
CA ASN A 267 -13.65 10.77 17.09
C ASN A 267 -14.17 12.17 16.72
N GLY A 268 -13.72 12.65 15.55
CA GLY A 268 -14.02 13.99 15.06
C GLY A 268 -13.53 15.09 16.01
N SER A 269 -14.46 15.86 16.57
CA SER A 269 -14.17 16.92 17.54
C SER A 269 -14.15 16.43 18.99
N THR A 270 -14.22 15.12 19.23
CA THR A 270 -14.18 14.52 20.57
C THR A 270 -13.00 13.57 20.72
N MET A 271 -12.53 13.40 21.96
CA MET A 271 -11.58 12.34 22.31
C MET A 271 -11.96 11.71 23.64
N LYS A 272 -11.57 10.44 23.82
CA LYS A 272 -11.66 9.72 25.09
C LYS A 272 -10.38 8.96 25.32
N GLY A 273 -9.89 8.94 26.55
CA GLY A 273 -8.62 8.32 26.84
C GLY A 273 -8.37 8.08 28.31
N GLY A 274 -7.19 7.55 28.59
CA GLY A 274 -6.66 7.37 29.94
C GLY A 274 -5.26 7.95 30.06
N SER A 275 -4.99 8.60 31.19
CA SER A 275 -3.66 8.98 31.66
C SER A 275 -3.19 7.96 32.68
N LYS A 276 -2.13 7.22 32.36
CA LYS A 276 -1.57 6.16 33.21
C LYS A 276 -0.21 6.60 33.76
N GLY A 277 -0.03 6.49 35.06
CA GLY A 277 1.30 6.47 35.69
C GLY A 277 1.60 5.11 36.31
N ALA A 278 2.62 5.05 37.17
CA ALA A 278 3.08 3.80 37.77
C ALA A 278 2.01 3.09 38.63
N ILE A 279 1.11 3.86 39.26
CA ILE A 279 0.18 3.34 40.28
C ILE A 279 -1.28 3.70 39.96
N THR A 280 -1.53 4.80 39.24
CA THR A 280 -2.89 5.31 39.00
C THR A 280 -3.18 5.49 37.52
N GLN A 281 -4.44 5.26 37.15
CA GLN A 281 -5.03 5.56 35.84
C GLN A 281 -6.20 6.52 36.04
N ILE A 282 -6.25 7.56 35.21
CA ILE A 282 -7.32 8.56 35.20
C ILE A 282 -7.93 8.54 33.80
N ASP A 283 -9.22 8.25 33.70
CA ASP A 283 -9.94 8.35 32.44
C ASP A 283 -10.43 9.78 32.23
N PHE A 284 -10.43 10.23 30.97
CA PHE A 284 -10.79 11.59 30.60
C PHE A 284 -11.56 11.64 29.27
N SER A 285 -12.25 12.75 29.07
CA SER A 285 -12.85 13.14 27.80
C SER A 285 -12.28 14.47 27.34
N GLY A 286 -12.31 14.72 26.04
CA GLY A 286 -11.93 16.02 25.49
C GLY A 286 -12.81 16.44 24.33
N VAL A 287 -12.99 17.75 24.19
CA VAL A 287 -13.73 18.37 23.09
C VAL A 287 -12.89 19.47 22.46
N ARG A 288 -12.80 19.48 21.12
CA ARG A 288 -12.10 20.52 20.36
C ARG A 288 -12.92 21.81 20.38
N ARG A 289 -12.27 22.92 20.69
CA ARG A 289 -12.85 24.27 20.68
C ARG A 289 -12.83 24.88 19.29
#